data_AF-A0A1C5MTW8-F1
#
_entry.id   AF-A0A1C5MTW8-F1
#
_cell.length_a   1.000
_cell.length_b   1.000
_cell.length_c   1.000
_cell.angle_alpha   90.00
_cell.angle_beta   90.00
_cell.angle_gamma   90.00
#
_symmetry.space_group_name_H-M   'P 1'
#
loop_
_entity.id
_entity.type
_entity.pdbx_description
1 polymer ?
#
loop_
_entity_poly.entity_id
_entity_poly.type
_entity_poly.pdbx_seq_one_letter_code
_entity_poly.pdbx_strand_id
1 'polypeptide(L)'
;MNTITDKLNKLLETKEAIKTAIIRKNVAVADSDPFSVYPSKIESITSGGGTGLDWSELGYDGTEEPFMSYLNYSKQIYDNWDIGQTDLNLKFSNDFNLIIMPKVNTDNVTNMRYMFGSCRFLIQVPQLNTSNVTDMEGMFSGCEILKEIPQLDTSKVYNMKQMFANTFNLKAIPHINTGKVYDMSNMFNNCQQLETVPELNTENVTDMNQMFVSCYGLVNIPSLNTISCTNMDNMFAWCSALQSVGKLNAYNLTSATSMFESCTALTNLGGFTDLSVNLDLSSCTSLTAESIMNVINEAKDLSSEGSATLTLASTNVEKLTEDQIAVATAKGWTIA
;
A
#
# COMPACT_ATOMS: atom_id res chain seq x y z
N MET A 1 27.97 -8.07 -0.46
CA MET A 1 26.68 -8.25 0.26
C MET A 1 25.58 -7.73 -0.66
N ASN A 2 24.95 -8.58 -1.48
CA ASN A 2 24.25 -8.12 -2.68
C ASN A 2 22.76 -8.48 -2.72
N THR A 3 22.19 -9.05 -1.66
CA THR A 3 20.75 -9.32 -1.57
C THR A 3 20.09 -8.60 -0.40
N ILE A 4 18.78 -8.34 -0.51
CA ILE A 4 17.97 -7.78 0.58
C ILE A 4 17.95 -8.72 1.79
N THR A 5 18.04 -10.03 1.55
CA THR A 5 18.19 -11.06 2.59
C THR A 5 19.50 -10.90 3.36
N ASP A 6 20.61 -10.64 2.67
CA ASP A 6 21.91 -10.40 3.33
C ASP A 6 21.85 -9.14 4.21
N LYS A 7 21.21 -8.07 3.73
CA LYS A 7 21.05 -6.82 4.48
C LYS A 7 20.12 -6.99 5.68
N LEU A 8 19.06 -7.79 5.56
CA LEU A 8 18.12 -8.08 6.66
C LEU A 8 18.74 -8.99 7.72
N ASN A 9 19.44 -10.05 7.30
CA ASN A 9 20.17 -10.93 8.21
C ASN A 9 21.25 -10.16 8.95
N LYS A 10 22.00 -9.30 8.24
CA LYS A 10 22.98 -8.42 8.86
C LYS A 10 22.33 -7.47 9.87
N LEU A 11 21.15 -6.91 9.56
CA LEU A 11 20.42 -6.03 10.48
C LEU A 11 19.90 -6.77 11.74
N LEU A 12 19.40 -8.00 11.58
CA LEU A 12 18.97 -8.85 12.71
C LEU A 12 20.17 -9.26 13.58
N GLU A 13 21.28 -9.64 12.95
CA GLU A 13 22.56 -9.89 13.63
C GLU A 13 23.05 -8.64 14.37
N THR A 14 23.00 -7.47 13.73
CA THR A 14 23.39 -6.19 14.34
C THR A 14 22.46 -5.80 15.49
N LYS A 15 21.14 -6.00 15.36
CA LYS A 15 20.18 -5.74 16.44
C LYS A 15 20.47 -6.59 17.66
N GLU A 16 20.65 -7.90 17.48
CA GLU A 16 20.97 -8.82 18.57
C GLU A 16 22.38 -8.58 19.13
N ALA A 17 23.35 -8.20 18.30
CA ALA A 17 24.70 -7.85 18.74
C ALA A 17 24.69 -6.59 19.62
N ILE A 18 24.02 -5.51 19.19
CA ILE A 18 23.91 -4.27 19.98
C ILE A 18 23.15 -4.52 21.27
N LYS A 19 22.04 -5.27 21.22
CA LYS A 19 21.29 -5.69 22.42
C LYS A 19 22.19 -6.40 23.43
N THR A 20 22.98 -7.36 22.94
CA THR A 20 23.93 -8.13 23.75
C THR A 20 25.00 -7.21 24.36
N ALA A 21 25.53 -6.24 23.61
CA ALA A 21 26.51 -5.30 24.12
C ALA A 21 25.94 -4.34 25.18
N ILE A 22 24.70 -3.87 25.02
CA ILE A 22 24.01 -3.05 26.02
C ILE A 22 23.79 -3.85 27.32
N ILE A 23 23.31 -5.10 27.20
CA ILE A 23 23.10 -5.99 28.35
C ILE A 23 24.42 -6.28 29.09
N ARG A 24 25.53 -6.49 28.37
CA ARG A 24 26.88 -6.68 28.97
C ARG A 24 27.36 -5.49 29.80
N LYS A 25 26.79 -4.29 29.59
CA LYS A 25 27.08 -3.08 30.36
C LYS A 25 26.05 -2.84 31.48
N ASN A 26 25.31 -3.87 31.88
CA ASN A 26 24.28 -3.84 32.92
C ASN A 26 23.10 -2.89 32.64
N VAL A 27 22.84 -2.56 31.38
CA VAL A 27 21.64 -1.82 30.98
C VAL A 27 20.62 -2.81 30.43
N ALA A 28 19.45 -2.86 31.06
CA ALA A 28 18.41 -3.81 30.69
C ALA A 28 17.82 -3.48 29.31
N VAL A 29 17.71 -4.47 28.43
CA VAL A 29 16.99 -4.40 27.14
C VAL A 29 16.05 -5.60 27.09
N ALA A 30 14.74 -5.36 27.01
CA ALA A 30 13.75 -6.41 26.84
C ALA A 30 13.66 -6.85 25.37
N ASP A 31 13.27 -8.10 25.12
CA ASP A 31 13.06 -8.60 23.75
C ASP A 31 11.96 -7.83 23.01
N SER A 32 11.01 -7.27 23.76
CA SER A 32 9.94 -6.41 23.25
C SER A 32 10.37 -4.96 23.00
N ASP A 33 11.60 -4.57 23.36
CA ASP A 33 12.06 -3.20 23.14
C ASP A 33 12.26 -2.92 21.63
N PRO A 34 11.63 -1.88 21.07
CA PRO A 34 11.86 -1.52 19.70
C PRO A 34 13.27 -0.96 19.54
N PHE A 35 13.93 -1.20 18.39
CA PHE A 35 15.31 -0.78 18.16
C PHE A 35 15.54 0.73 18.39
N SER A 36 14.47 1.53 18.28
CA SER A 36 14.46 2.96 18.59
C SER A 36 14.81 3.35 20.04
N VAL A 37 14.71 2.44 21.03
CA VAL A 37 15.09 2.76 22.43
C VAL A 37 16.58 2.49 22.73
N TYR A 38 17.29 1.83 21.81
CA TYR A 38 18.67 1.42 22.01
C TYR A 38 19.64 2.62 22.15
N PRO A 39 19.49 3.74 21.40
CA PRO A 39 20.34 4.92 21.59
C PRO A 39 20.33 5.49 23.01
N SER A 40 19.16 5.65 23.64
CA SER A 40 19.06 6.16 25.02
C SER A 40 19.65 5.18 26.04
N LYS A 41 19.54 3.88 25.78
CA LYS A 41 20.18 2.84 26.61
C LYS A 41 21.68 2.87 26.47
N ILE A 42 22.21 3.12 25.27
CA ILE A 42 23.63 3.32 25.02
C ILE A 42 24.15 4.56 25.74
N GLU A 43 23.41 5.67 25.71
CA GLU A 43 23.78 6.90 26.44
C GLU A 43 23.89 6.67 27.95
N SER A 44 22.98 5.87 28.54
CA SER A 44 23.02 5.53 29.97
C SER A 44 24.26 4.75 30.43
N ILE A 45 25.00 4.14 29.49
CA ILE A 45 26.28 3.45 29.74
C ILE A 45 27.41 4.48 29.93
N THR A 46 27.31 5.65 29.30
CA THR A 46 28.41 6.63 29.20
C THR A 46 28.43 7.70 30.31
N SER A 47 27.36 7.84 31.10
CA SER A 47 27.27 8.85 32.17
C SER A 47 28.10 8.57 33.43
N GLY A 48 28.96 7.54 33.42
CA GLY A 48 29.80 7.10 34.55
C GLY A 48 31.31 7.28 34.38
N GLY A 49 31.79 8.00 33.36
CA GLY A 49 33.23 8.30 33.19
C GLY A 49 34.10 7.14 32.72
N GLY A 50 33.53 6.04 32.22
CA GLY A 50 34.25 4.99 31.50
C GLY A 50 34.26 5.26 30.00
N THR A 51 35.35 4.91 29.31
CA THR A 51 35.43 4.90 27.85
C THR A 51 34.18 4.20 27.28
N GLY A 52 33.54 4.82 26.28
CA GLY A 52 32.31 4.33 25.66
C GLY A 52 32.40 2.88 25.17
N LEU A 53 31.27 2.33 24.71
CA LEU A 53 31.19 0.96 24.17
C LEU A 53 32.41 0.64 23.31
N ASP A 54 33.14 -0.42 23.69
CA ASP A 54 34.25 -0.93 22.88
C ASP A 54 33.64 -1.66 21.67
N TRP A 55 33.55 -0.93 20.56
CA TRP A 55 32.96 -1.41 19.31
C TRP A 55 33.74 -2.60 18.71
N SER A 56 34.98 -2.86 19.15
CA SER A 56 35.77 -4.01 18.70
C SER A 56 35.20 -5.36 19.16
N GLU A 57 34.40 -5.38 20.25
CA GLU A 57 33.69 -6.59 20.72
C GLU A 57 32.42 -6.93 19.92
N LEU A 58 31.97 -6.02 19.04
CA LEU A 58 30.84 -6.19 18.12
C LEU A 58 31.28 -6.61 16.70
N GLY A 59 32.56 -6.95 16.51
CA GLY A 59 33.11 -7.32 15.21
C GLY A 59 33.32 -6.14 14.26
N TYR A 60 33.39 -4.91 14.80
CA TYR A 60 33.66 -3.70 14.04
C TYR A 60 35.16 -3.45 13.95
N ASP A 61 35.73 -3.52 12.74
CA ASP A 61 37.16 -3.30 12.48
C ASP A 61 37.50 -1.85 12.06
N GLY A 62 36.51 -0.96 12.10
CA GLY A 62 36.68 0.45 11.74
C GLY A 62 36.49 0.78 10.27
N THR A 63 35.95 -0.14 9.44
CA THR A 63 35.78 0.09 7.99
C THR A 63 34.36 0.35 7.49
N GLU A 64 33.32 0.28 8.33
CA GLU A 64 31.91 0.52 7.92
C GLU A 64 31.29 1.80 8.53
N GLU A 65 31.79 2.98 8.12
CA GLU A 65 31.19 4.30 8.42
C GLU A 65 29.69 4.50 8.06
N PRO A 66 29.07 3.84 7.06
CA PRO A 66 27.73 4.24 6.61
C PRO A 66 26.62 4.06 7.64
N PHE A 67 26.68 3.05 8.52
CA PHE A 67 25.54 2.76 9.40
C PHE A 67 25.40 3.78 10.55
N MET A 68 26.53 4.27 11.07
CA MET A 68 26.55 5.26 12.15
C MET A 68 26.05 6.63 11.69
N SER A 69 26.28 7.01 10.43
CA SER A 69 25.79 8.29 9.90
C SER A 69 24.26 8.35 9.85
N TYR A 70 23.58 7.25 9.52
CA TYR A 70 22.11 7.18 9.51
C TYR A 70 21.49 7.22 10.91
N LEU A 71 22.12 6.57 11.90
CA LEU A 71 21.70 6.67 13.30
C LEU A 71 21.89 8.10 13.84
N ASN A 72 23.00 8.76 13.48
CA ASN A 72 23.24 10.15 13.81
C ASN A 72 22.19 11.08 13.17
N TYR A 73 21.79 10.81 11.93
CA TYR A 73 20.74 11.59 11.27
C TYR A 73 19.39 11.45 11.98
N SER A 74 19.01 10.23 12.36
CA SER A 74 17.79 9.97 13.16
C SER A 74 17.82 10.70 14.50
N LYS A 75 18.99 10.75 15.16
CA LYS A 75 19.19 11.51 16.40
C LYS A 75 19.04 13.03 16.17
N GLN A 76 19.62 13.56 15.10
CA GLN A 76 19.50 14.98 14.76
C GLN A 76 18.05 15.41 14.53
N ILE A 77 17.23 14.54 13.93
CA ILE A 77 15.79 14.79 13.78
C ILE A 77 15.12 14.87 15.15
N TYR A 78 15.42 13.94 16.06
CA TYR A 78 14.86 13.93 17.41
C TYR A 78 15.27 15.17 18.23
N ASP A 79 16.56 15.51 18.23
CA ASP A 79 17.12 16.62 19.00
C ASP A 79 16.56 17.99 18.54
N ASN A 80 16.21 18.11 17.26
CA ASN A 80 15.69 19.34 16.66
C ASN A 80 14.18 19.29 16.39
N TRP A 81 13.45 18.34 17.00
CA TRP A 81 12.03 18.20 16.76
C TRP A 81 11.23 19.32 17.45
N ASP A 82 10.48 20.09 16.67
CA ASP A 82 9.58 21.11 17.19
C ASP A 82 8.20 20.51 17.50
N ILE A 83 7.87 20.44 18.79
CA ILE A 83 6.62 19.87 19.33
C ILE A 83 5.37 20.69 18.98
N GLY A 84 5.54 21.94 18.51
CA GLY A 84 4.45 22.84 18.13
C GLY A 84 4.00 22.69 16.67
N GLN A 85 4.66 21.85 15.87
CA GLN A 85 4.34 21.69 14.45
C GLN A 85 2.94 21.10 14.26
N THR A 86 2.15 21.75 13.40
CA THR A 86 0.81 21.29 12.99
C THR A 86 0.80 20.73 11.58
N ASP A 87 1.81 21.06 10.76
CA ASP A 87 1.91 20.67 9.36
C ASP A 87 3.28 20.03 9.08
N LEU A 88 3.25 18.77 8.64
CA LEU A 88 4.42 17.97 8.24
C LEU A 88 4.43 17.67 6.74
N ASN A 89 3.69 18.45 5.94
CA ASN A 89 3.66 18.33 4.49
C ASN A 89 5.08 18.32 3.91
N LEU A 90 5.42 17.26 3.16
CA LEU A 90 6.72 17.05 2.50
C LEU A 90 7.93 17.06 3.45
N LYS A 91 7.75 16.95 4.77
CA LYS A 91 8.83 17.20 5.76
C LYS A 91 10.11 16.40 5.51
N PHE A 92 9.98 15.14 5.14
CA PHE A 92 11.10 14.26 4.77
C PHE A 92 11.03 13.81 3.31
N SER A 93 10.27 14.51 2.45
CA SER A 93 10.11 14.06 1.10
C SER A 93 11.45 14.04 0.34
N ASN A 94 11.73 12.93 -0.36
CA ASN A 94 12.99 12.63 -1.03
C ASN A 94 14.21 12.56 -0.10
N ASP A 95 13.99 12.31 1.20
CA ASP A 95 15.07 12.11 2.15
C ASP A 95 15.64 10.69 2.04
N PHE A 96 16.76 10.58 1.33
CA PHE A 96 17.49 9.33 1.15
C PHE A 96 18.40 8.97 2.33
N ASN A 97 18.53 9.85 3.33
CA ASN A 97 19.29 9.57 4.55
C ASN A 97 18.38 9.05 5.68
N LEU A 98 17.07 9.24 5.56
CA LEU A 98 16.10 8.74 6.54
C LEU A 98 15.89 7.23 6.38
N ILE A 99 16.61 6.46 7.21
CA ILE A 99 16.44 5.00 7.29
C ILE A 99 15.45 4.61 8.38
N ILE A 100 15.52 5.25 9.55
CA ILE A 100 14.65 4.99 10.70
C ILE A 100 14.09 6.33 11.16
N MET A 101 12.76 6.46 11.21
CA MET A 101 12.13 7.62 11.83
C MET A 101 12.26 7.53 13.35
N PRO A 102 12.79 8.55 14.07
CA PRO A 102 12.77 8.56 15.52
C PRO A 102 11.35 8.73 16.06
N LYS A 103 11.10 8.25 17.29
CA LYS A 103 9.83 8.49 17.98
C LYS A 103 9.79 9.94 18.46
N VAL A 104 8.84 10.71 17.95
CA VAL A 104 8.69 12.15 18.21
C VAL A 104 7.22 12.50 18.52
N ASN A 105 6.99 13.63 19.19
CA ASN A 105 5.63 14.08 19.49
C ASN A 105 4.96 14.62 18.21
N THR A 106 3.78 14.09 17.89
CA THR A 106 2.96 14.47 16.72
C THR A 106 1.54 14.86 17.11
N ASP A 107 1.29 15.18 18.39
CA ASP A 107 -0.05 15.35 18.96
C ASP A 107 -0.83 16.52 18.31
N ASN A 108 -0.12 17.56 17.87
CA ASN A 108 -0.71 18.75 17.25
C ASN A 108 -0.80 18.68 15.72
N VAL A 109 -0.28 17.61 15.11
CA VAL A 109 -0.18 17.51 13.65
C VAL A 109 -1.54 17.20 13.04
N THR A 110 -1.93 18.02 12.07
CA THR A 110 -3.17 17.86 11.28
C THR A 110 -2.90 17.47 9.83
N ASN A 111 -1.69 17.68 9.32
CA ASN A 111 -1.31 17.40 7.93
C ASN A 111 -0.02 16.58 7.86
N MET A 112 -0.06 15.40 7.22
CA MET A 112 1.10 14.53 6.99
C MET A 112 1.27 14.17 5.49
N ARG A 113 0.74 15.00 4.60
CA ARG A 113 0.85 14.84 3.14
C ARG A 113 2.32 14.68 2.72
N TYR A 114 2.63 13.59 2.00
CA TYR A 114 3.96 13.23 1.53
C TYR A 114 5.07 13.34 2.60
N MET A 115 4.75 13.17 3.89
CA MET A 115 5.72 13.32 4.98
C MET A 115 6.97 12.46 4.73
N PHE A 116 6.81 11.21 4.26
CA PHE A 116 7.89 10.31 3.87
C PHE A 116 7.94 10.03 2.36
N GLY A 117 7.33 10.90 1.55
CA GLY A 117 7.22 10.69 0.10
C GLY A 117 8.59 10.57 -0.55
N SER A 118 8.89 9.47 -1.24
CA SER A 118 10.17 9.12 -1.86
C SER A 118 11.33 8.89 -0.87
N CYS A 119 11.05 8.61 0.41
CA CYS A 119 12.06 8.07 1.33
C CYS A 119 12.39 6.61 0.98
N ARG A 120 13.13 6.40 -0.11
CA ARG A 120 13.41 5.07 -0.68
C ARG A 120 14.15 4.12 0.26
N PHE A 121 14.85 4.66 1.27
CA PHE A 121 15.62 3.90 2.24
C PHE A 121 14.95 3.79 3.63
N LEU A 122 13.70 4.24 3.77
CA LEU A 122 12.96 4.14 5.02
C LEU A 122 12.55 2.68 5.28
N ILE A 123 13.08 2.09 6.35
CA ILE A 123 12.76 0.70 6.75
C ILE A 123 11.79 0.63 7.93
N GLN A 124 11.71 1.69 8.73
CA GLN A 124 10.96 1.66 9.99
C GLN A 124 10.38 3.02 10.33
N VAL A 125 9.09 3.03 10.66
CA VAL A 125 8.38 4.17 11.23
C VAL A 125 7.77 3.74 12.57
N PRO A 126 8.05 4.44 13.67
CA PRO A 126 7.44 4.15 14.96
C PRO A 126 5.96 4.55 14.94
N GLN A 127 5.21 4.10 15.93
CA GLN A 127 3.84 4.60 16.11
C GLN A 127 3.87 6.11 16.37
N LEU A 128 3.24 6.88 15.48
CA LEU A 128 3.01 8.32 15.60
C LEU A 128 1.57 8.57 16.08
N ASN A 129 1.35 9.68 16.78
CA ASN A 129 -0.02 10.11 17.05
C ASN A 129 -0.61 10.75 15.80
N THR A 130 -1.59 10.09 15.21
CA THR A 130 -2.28 10.52 13.99
C THR A 130 -3.74 10.90 14.22
N SER A 131 -4.19 10.93 15.48
CA SER A 131 -5.60 11.16 15.84
C SER A 131 -6.16 12.54 15.45
N ASN A 132 -5.30 13.49 15.09
CA ASN A 132 -5.68 14.82 14.60
C ASN A 132 -5.43 15.02 13.10
N VAL A 133 -4.82 14.05 12.42
CA VAL A 133 -4.45 14.16 11.01
C VAL A 133 -5.68 14.02 10.12
N THR A 134 -5.82 14.93 9.15
CA THR A 134 -6.93 14.94 8.19
C THR A 134 -6.48 14.68 6.75
N ASP A 135 -5.21 14.87 6.43
CA ASP A 135 -4.62 14.64 5.12
C ASP A 135 -3.36 13.75 5.22
N MET A 136 -3.38 12.61 4.52
CA MET A 136 -2.26 11.65 4.42
C MET A 136 -1.93 11.32 2.97
N GLU A 137 -2.25 12.21 2.02
CA GLU A 137 -1.93 12.00 0.60
C GLU A 137 -0.43 11.70 0.44
N GLY A 138 -0.12 10.56 -0.17
CA GLY A 138 1.24 10.16 -0.48
C GLY A 138 2.18 9.99 0.72
N MET A 139 1.66 9.84 1.95
CA MET A 139 2.49 9.83 3.17
C MET A 139 3.66 8.84 3.10
N PHE A 140 3.47 7.65 2.51
CA PHE A 140 4.51 6.63 2.29
C PHE A 140 4.79 6.37 0.81
N SER A 141 4.32 7.23 -0.09
CA SER A 141 4.51 7.05 -1.53
C SER A 141 6.01 6.97 -1.85
N GLY A 142 6.50 5.92 -2.49
CA GLY A 142 7.92 5.76 -2.85
C GLY A 142 8.82 5.31 -1.70
N CYS A 143 8.26 4.84 -0.59
CA CYS A 143 9.01 4.11 0.43
C CYS A 143 9.29 2.66 -0.03
N GLU A 144 10.15 2.52 -1.04
CA GLU A 144 10.37 1.27 -1.80
C GLU A 144 10.78 0.07 -0.93
N ILE A 145 11.46 0.29 0.19
CA ILE A 145 11.94 -0.79 1.07
C ILE A 145 11.12 -0.99 2.34
N LEU A 146 10.11 -0.15 2.59
CA LEU A 146 9.27 -0.25 3.78
C LEU A 146 8.40 -1.51 3.69
N LYS A 147 8.43 -2.33 4.74
CA LYS A 147 7.74 -3.63 4.79
C LYS A 147 6.48 -3.62 5.64
N GLU A 148 6.42 -2.69 6.59
CA GLU A 148 5.36 -2.61 7.59
C GLU A 148 4.99 -1.15 7.79
N ILE A 149 3.69 -0.90 7.87
CA ILE A 149 3.14 0.41 8.23
C ILE A 149 2.75 0.34 9.71
N PRO A 150 3.13 1.33 10.54
CA PRO A 150 2.67 1.38 11.93
C PRO A 150 1.14 1.51 11.99
N GLN A 151 0.53 1.18 13.13
CA GLN A 151 -0.89 1.47 13.33
C GLN A 151 -1.13 2.99 13.29
N LEU A 152 -2.12 3.42 12.51
CA LEU A 152 -2.48 4.82 12.31
C LEU A 152 -3.96 5.03 12.68
N ASP A 153 -4.26 6.09 13.41
CA ASP A 153 -5.63 6.59 13.54
C ASP A 153 -5.97 7.40 12.30
N THR A 154 -6.80 6.82 11.45
CA THR A 154 -7.24 7.40 10.17
C THR A 154 -8.68 7.90 10.23
N SER A 155 -9.32 7.92 11.41
CA SER A 155 -10.75 8.23 11.59
C SER A 155 -11.16 9.65 11.17
N LYS A 156 -10.20 10.57 11.02
CA LYS A 156 -10.41 11.94 10.55
C LYS A 156 -9.86 12.21 9.14
N VAL A 157 -9.17 11.24 8.54
CA VAL A 157 -8.52 11.42 7.24
C VAL A 157 -9.56 11.36 6.12
N TYR A 158 -9.56 12.36 5.24
CA TYR A 158 -10.43 12.41 4.06
C TYR A 158 -9.66 12.27 2.74
N ASN A 159 -8.33 12.45 2.75
CA ASN A 159 -7.47 12.33 1.59
C ASN A 159 -6.37 11.28 1.83
N MET A 160 -6.43 10.18 1.06
CA MET A 160 -5.45 9.07 1.09
C MET A 160 -4.90 8.75 -0.31
N LYS A 161 -5.05 9.69 -1.25
CA LYS A 161 -4.50 9.56 -2.60
C LYS A 161 -3.03 9.16 -2.54
N GLN A 162 -2.63 8.18 -3.35
CA GLN A 162 -1.23 7.71 -3.43
C GLN A 162 -0.58 7.27 -2.09
N MET A 163 -1.33 7.07 -1.00
CA MET A 163 -0.75 6.92 0.36
C MET A 163 0.37 5.88 0.44
N PHE A 164 0.25 4.77 -0.31
CA PHE A 164 1.22 3.68 -0.38
C PHE A 164 1.75 3.45 -1.81
N ALA A 165 1.60 4.40 -2.73
CA ALA A 165 2.07 4.22 -4.10
C ALA A 165 3.58 3.89 -4.12
N ASN A 166 4.03 2.93 -4.91
CA ASN A 166 5.43 2.49 -5.02
C ASN A 166 6.07 1.98 -3.71
N THR A 167 5.30 1.45 -2.75
CA THR A 167 5.85 0.69 -1.61
C THR A 167 6.02 -0.78 -1.98
N PHE A 168 7.07 -1.09 -2.76
CA PHE A 168 7.23 -2.40 -3.43
C PHE A 168 7.24 -3.60 -2.49
N ASN A 169 7.81 -3.44 -1.28
CA ASN A 169 8.01 -4.52 -0.31
C ASN A 169 6.90 -4.64 0.74
N LEU A 170 5.84 -3.84 0.64
CA LEU A 170 4.73 -3.84 1.58
C LEU A 170 3.82 -5.05 1.31
N LYS A 171 3.71 -5.96 2.28
CA LYS A 171 2.95 -7.22 2.14
C LYS A 171 1.49 -7.14 2.58
N ALA A 172 1.22 -6.28 3.56
CA ALA A 172 -0.08 -6.10 4.17
C ALA A 172 -0.23 -4.66 4.66
N ILE A 173 -1.46 -4.19 4.70
CA ILE A 173 -1.82 -2.88 5.26
C ILE A 173 -2.49 -3.10 6.61
N PRO A 174 -2.13 -2.34 7.66
CA PRO A 174 -2.89 -2.36 8.90
C PRO A 174 -4.35 -1.94 8.66
N HIS A 175 -5.22 -2.18 9.64
CA HIS A 175 -6.57 -1.66 9.58
C HIS A 175 -6.54 -0.12 9.48
N ILE A 176 -7.28 0.43 8.52
CA ILE A 176 -7.42 1.86 8.29
C ILE A 176 -8.90 2.19 8.10
N ASN A 177 -9.35 3.30 8.70
CA ASN A 177 -10.68 3.83 8.49
C ASN A 177 -10.69 4.67 7.20
N THR A 178 -11.50 4.22 6.24
CA THR A 178 -11.64 4.85 4.92
C THR A 178 -13.00 5.49 4.70
N GLY A 179 -13.89 5.51 5.71
CA GLY A 179 -15.28 5.94 5.55
C GLY A 179 -15.48 7.41 5.20
N LYS A 180 -14.45 8.25 5.37
CA LYS A 180 -14.46 9.68 4.98
C LYS A 180 -13.67 9.97 3.70
N VAL A 181 -13.02 8.98 3.13
CA VAL A 181 -12.14 9.15 1.97
C VAL A 181 -12.98 9.24 0.70
N TYR A 182 -12.73 10.26 -0.13
CA TYR A 182 -13.45 10.47 -1.39
C TYR A 182 -12.60 10.19 -2.65
N ASP A 183 -11.27 10.16 -2.51
CA ASP A 183 -10.30 9.90 -3.59
C ASP A 183 -9.30 8.84 -3.10
N MET A 184 -9.30 7.68 -3.76
CA MET A 184 -8.34 6.58 -3.55
C MET A 184 -7.48 6.33 -4.79
N SER A 185 -7.40 7.31 -5.69
CA SER A 185 -6.55 7.26 -6.86
C SER A 185 -5.13 6.86 -6.50
N ASN A 186 -4.61 5.85 -7.18
CA ASN A 186 -3.25 5.35 -7.03
C ASN A 186 -2.85 4.91 -5.60
N MET A 187 -3.81 4.70 -4.68
CA MET A 187 -3.51 4.47 -3.26
C MET A 187 -2.51 3.34 -3.02
N PHE A 188 -2.60 2.26 -3.79
CA PHE A 188 -1.69 1.10 -3.74
C PHE A 188 -0.97 0.85 -5.08
N ASN A 189 -0.88 1.87 -5.95
CA ASN A 189 -0.19 1.75 -7.24
C ASN A 189 1.22 1.17 -7.03
N ASN A 190 1.55 0.10 -7.76
CA ASN A 190 2.85 -0.57 -7.75
C ASN A 190 3.25 -1.12 -6.37
N CYS A 191 2.30 -1.54 -5.52
CA CYS A 191 2.59 -2.33 -4.31
C CYS A 191 2.85 -3.80 -4.66
N GLN A 192 4.01 -4.08 -5.23
CA GLN A 192 4.31 -5.36 -5.90
C GLN A 192 4.17 -6.60 -5.01
N GLN A 193 4.46 -6.51 -3.71
CA GLN A 193 4.33 -7.63 -2.76
C GLN A 193 3.04 -7.64 -1.95
N LEU A 194 2.09 -6.73 -2.21
CA LEU A 194 0.84 -6.66 -1.46
C LEU A 194 -0.03 -7.87 -1.82
N GLU A 195 -0.25 -8.77 -0.88
CA GLU A 195 -0.97 -10.02 -1.12
C GLU A 195 -2.49 -9.87 -0.91
N THR A 196 -2.89 -9.00 0.02
CA THR A 196 -4.28 -8.74 0.41
C THR A 196 -4.48 -7.28 0.78
N VAL A 197 -5.74 -6.85 0.77
CA VAL A 197 -6.16 -5.53 1.23
C VAL A 197 -7.03 -5.68 2.50
N PRO A 198 -6.98 -4.72 3.43
CA PRO A 198 -7.89 -4.72 4.57
C PRO A 198 -9.33 -4.45 4.08
N GLU A 199 -10.31 -4.57 4.98
CA GLU A 199 -11.66 -4.10 4.67
C GLU A 199 -11.64 -2.57 4.43
N LEU A 200 -12.13 -2.16 3.26
CA LEU A 200 -12.19 -0.76 2.85
C LEU A 200 -13.66 -0.33 2.76
N ASN A 201 -14.04 0.72 3.47
CA ASN A 201 -15.30 1.41 3.19
C ASN A 201 -15.07 2.35 2.00
N THR A 202 -15.69 2.01 0.88
CA THR A 202 -15.53 2.70 -0.41
C THR A 202 -16.78 3.43 -0.88
N GLU A 203 -17.83 3.50 -0.05
CA GLU A 203 -19.15 4.01 -0.46
C GLU A 203 -19.14 5.48 -0.91
N ASN A 204 -18.21 6.26 -0.37
CA ASN A 204 -18.05 7.70 -0.65
C ASN A 204 -16.96 7.99 -1.69
N VAL A 205 -16.25 6.97 -2.18
CA VAL A 205 -15.11 7.15 -3.08
C VAL A 205 -15.60 7.37 -4.50
N THR A 206 -15.14 8.46 -5.12
CA THR A 206 -15.54 8.89 -6.46
C THR A 206 -14.52 8.55 -7.54
N ASP A 207 -13.24 8.41 -7.17
CA ASP A 207 -12.13 8.09 -8.05
C ASP A 207 -11.27 6.95 -7.45
N MET A 208 -11.15 5.85 -8.20
CA MET A 208 -10.31 4.69 -7.90
C MET A 208 -9.34 4.38 -9.04
N ASN A 209 -9.01 5.37 -9.87
CA ASN A 209 -8.11 5.15 -10.99
C ASN A 209 -6.76 4.64 -10.49
N GLN A 210 -6.23 3.62 -11.18
CA GLN A 210 -4.92 3.01 -10.87
C GLN A 210 -4.75 2.55 -9.41
N MET A 211 -5.84 2.31 -8.66
CA MET A 211 -5.76 2.06 -7.21
C MET A 211 -4.84 0.88 -6.87
N PHE A 212 -4.85 -0.19 -7.66
CA PHE A 212 -4.03 -1.40 -7.48
C PHE A 212 -3.14 -1.72 -8.69
N VAL A 213 -2.91 -0.77 -9.59
CA VAL A 213 -2.13 -1.02 -10.80
C VAL A 213 -0.74 -1.60 -10.45
N SER A 214 -0.28 -2.62 -11.16
CA SER A 214 1.00 -3.32 -10.90
C SER A 214 1.16 -3.94 -9.50
N CYS A 215 0.07 -4.26 -8.80
CA CYS A 215 0.12 -5.09 -7.59
C CYS A 215 0.28 -6.58 -7.98
N TYR A 216 1.50 -7.00 -8.32
CA TYR A 216 1.78 -8.35 -8.82
C TYR A 216 1.50 -9.48 -7.82
N GLY A 217 1.56 -9.20 -6.51
CA GLY A 217 1.30 -10.17 -5.45
C GLY A 217 -0.18 -10.29 -5.05
N LEU A 218 -1.04 -9.39 -5.51
CA LEU A 218 -2.43 -9.29 -5.05
C LEU A 218 -3.25 -10.44 -5.63
N VAL A 219 -3.82 -11.28 -4.76
CA VAL A 219 -4.51 -12.52 -5.18
C VAL A 219 -6.02 -12.34 -5.23
N ASN A 220 -6.60 -11.66 -4.24
CA ASN A 220 -8.05 -11.52 -4.11
C ASN A 220 -8.43 -10.12 -3.68
N ILE A 221 -9.51 -9.60 -4.27
CA ILE A 221 -10.16 -8.37 -3.86
C ILE A 221 -11.57 -8.69 -3.38
N PRO A 222 -11.96 -8.31 -2.14
CA PRO A 222 -13.33 -8.51 -1.68
C PRO A 222 -14.30 -7.61 -2.47
N SER A 223 -15.61 -7.82 -2.30
CA SER A 223 -16.59 -6.89 -2.86
C SER A 223 -16.35 -5.48 -2.29
N LEU A 224 -16.41 -4.48 -3.16
CA LEU A 224 -16.26 -3.07 -2.81
C LEU A 224 -17.57 -2.35 -3.12
N ASN A 225 -18.01 -1.47 -2.21
CA ASN A 225 -19.17 -0.63 -2.46
C ASN A 225 -18.76 0.59 -3.31
N THR A 226 -18.77 0.42 -4.62
CA THR A 226 -18.33 1.45 -5.57
C THR A 226 -19.49 2.30 -6.13
N ILE A 227 -20.62 2.39 -5.42
CA ILE A 227 -21.83 3.09 -5.88
C ILE A 227 -21.57 4.54 -6.30
N SER A 228 -20.67 5.25 -5.62
CA SER A 228 -20.31 6.64 -5.90
C SER A 228 -19.17 6.80 -6.91
N CYS A 229 -18.53 5.69 -7.30
CA CYS A 229 -17.32 5.72 -8.11
C CYS A 229 -17.65 6.00 -9.58
N THR A 230 -16.98 7.00 -10.14
CA THR A 230 -17.15 7.41 -11.54
C THR A 230 -15.99 6.95 -12.43
N ASN A 231 -14.84 6.62 -11.84
CA ASN A 231 -13.62 6.28 -12.57
C ASN A 231 -12.90 5.08 -11.94
N MET A 232 -12.78 3.99 -12.72
CA MET A 232 -12.01 2.78 -12.38
C MET A 232 -10.95 2.45 -13.42
N ASP A 233 -10.47 3.46 -14.16
CA ASP A 233 -9.44 3.27 -15.17
C ASP A 233 -8.20 2.62 -14.57
N ASN A 234 -7.71 1.55 -15.21
CA ASN A 234 -6.51 0.81 -14.83
C ASN A 234 -6.53 0.28 -13.37
N MET A 235 -7.70 0.17 -12.73
CA MET A 235 -7.80 -0.11 -11.30
C MET A 235 -7.01 -1.36 -10.88
N PHE A 236 -7.02 -2.41 -11.69
CA PHE A 236 -6.31 -3.68 -11.47
C PHE A 236 -5.30 -4.01 -12.57
N ALA A 237 -4.96 -3.06 -13.44
CA ALA A 237 -4.04 -3.32 -14.56
C ALA A 237 -2.70 -3.89 -14.06
N TRP A 238 -2.20 -4.90 -14.76
CA TRP A 238 -0.99 -5.66 -14.44
C TRP A 238 -1.00 -6.40 -13.09
N CYS A 239 -2.15 -6.62 -12.46
CA CYS A 239 -2.28 -7.56 -11.33
C CYS A 239 -2.26 -9.02 -11.82
N SER A 240 -1.09 -9.52 -12.21
CA SER A 240 -0.95 -10.83 -12.86
C SER A 240 -1.26 -12.03 -11.97
N ALA A 241 -1.24 -11.89 -10.64
CA ALA A 241 -1.61 -12.94 -9.69
C ALA A 241 -3.08 -12.86 -9.23
N LEU A 242 -3.83 -11.85 -9.66
CA LEU A 242 -5.21 -11.63 -9.22
C LEU A 242 -6.11 -12.75 -9.74
N GLN A 243 -6.67 -13.54 -8.82
CA GLN A 243 -7.51 -14.69 -9.11
C GLN A 243 -8.99 -14.37 -8.98
N SER A 244 -9.35 -13.48 -8.04
CA SER A 244 -10.74 -13.08 -7.84
C SER A 244 -10.90 -11.59 -7.53
N VAL A 245 -11.97 -11.02 -8.08
CA VAL A 245 -12.51 -9.73 -7.66
C VAL A 245 -13.97 -9.94 -7.30
N GLY A 246 -14.33 -9.49 -6.10
CA GLY A 246 -15.70 -9.49 -5.62
C GLY A 246 -16.60 -8.60 -6.47
N LYS A 247 -17.85 -8.48 -6.05
CA LYS A 247 -18.85 -7.71 -6.78
C LYS A 247 -18.53 -6.21 -6.68
N LEU A 248 -18.68 -5.51 -7.80
CA LEU A 248 -18.54 -4.05 -7.89
C LEU A 248 -19.88 -3.42 -8.32
N ASN A 249 -20.11 -2.18 -7.93
CA ASN A 249 -21.23 -1.38 -8.39
C ASN A 249 -20.76 -0.38 -9.48
N ALA A 250 -21.40 -0.39 -10.64
CA ALA A 250 -21.05 0.42 -11.79
C ALA A 250 -22.15 1.43 -12.18
N TYR A 251 -23.12 1.69 -11.29
CA TYR A 251 -24.26 2.58 -11.56
C TYR A 251 -23.84 3.99 -12.01
N ASN A 252 -22.85 4.59 -11.35
CA ASN A 252 -22.31 5.91 -11.67
C ASN A 252 -21.01 5.85 -12.50
N LEU A 253 -20.59 4.65 -12.93
CA LEU A 253 -19.30 4.47 -13.57
C LEU A 253 -19.31 5.08 -14.98
N THR A 254 -18.35 5.95 -15.25
CA THR A 254 -18.20 6.62 -16.55
C THR A 254 -17.01 6.09 -17.36
N SER A 255 -16.03 5.46 -16.70
CA SER A 255 -14.88 4.87 -17.37
C SER A 255 -14.28 3.69 -16.59
N ALA A 256 -13.93 2.63 -17.32
CA ALA A 256 -13.27 1.41 -16.83
C ALA A 256 -12.14 0.99 -17.80
N THR A 257 -11.49 1.97 -18.43
CA THR A 257 -10.46 1.76 -19.46
C THR A 257 -9.29 0.98 -18.90
N SER A 258 -8.87 -0.10 -19.58
CA SER A 258 -7.77 -0.98 -19.16
C SER A 258 -7.90 -1.55 -17.74
N MET A 259 -9.11 -1.60 -17.15
CA MET A 259 -9.30 -1.95 -15.74
C MET A 259 -8.66 -3.30 -15.35
N PHE A 260 -8.66 -4.28 -16.25
CA PHE A 260 -8.09 -5.62 -16.05
C PHE A 260 -6.98 -5.97 -17.05
N GLU A 261 -6.30 -4.97 -17.61
CA GLU A 261 -5.19 -5.21 -18.53
C GLU A 261 -4.17 -6.15 -17.89
N SER A 262 -3.75 -7.21 -18.60
CA SER A 262 -2.80 -8.22 -18.10
C SER A 262 -3.20 -8.96 -16.80
N CYS A 263 -4.47 -9.00 -16.40
CA CYS A 263 -4.98 -9.86 -15.33
C CYS A 263 -5.21 -11.32 -15.80
N THR A 264 -4.15 -12.01 -16.21
CA THR A 264 -4.25 -13.34 -16.86
C THR A 264 -4.67 -14.49 -15.92
N ALA A 265 -4.41 -14.36 -14.61
CA ALA A 265 -4.82 -15.35 -13.60
C ALA A 265 -6.27 -15.19 -13.12
N LEU A 266 -6.99 -14.17 -13.59
CA LEU A 266 -8.33 -13.86 -13.12
C LEU A 266 -9.30 -14.93 -13.58
N THR A 267 -9.86 -15.65 -12.61
CA THR A 267 -10.83 -16.74 -12.83
C THR A 267 -12.23 -16.34 -12.40
N ASN A 268 -12.32 -15.53 -11.34
CA ASN A 268 -13.58 -15.19 -10.68
C ASN A 268 -13.86 -13.69 -10.68
N LEU A 269 -15.00 -13.31 -11.27
CA LEU A 269 -15.56 -11.96 -11.19
C LEU A 269 -16.95 -12.01 -10.54
N GLY A 270 -17.13 -11.23 -9.48
CA GLY A 270 -18.42 -11.12 -8.78
C GLY A 270 -19.51 -10.40 -9.57
N GLY A 271 -19.18 -9.78 -10.70
CA GLY A 271 -20.10 -9.00 -11.53
C GLY A 271 -20.05 -7.50 -11.25
N PHE A 272 -20.81 -6.76 -12.07
CA PHE A 272 -20.91 -5.30 -12.03
C PHE A 272 -22.37 -4.90 -12.08
N THR A 273 -22.91 -4.39 -10.98
CA THR A 273 -24.30 -3.90 -10.96
C THR A 273 -24.43 -2.64 -11.81
N ASP A 274 -25.39 -2.63 -12.74
CA ASP A 274 -25.70 -1.50 -13.62
C ASP A 274 -24.52 -1.03 -14.49
N LEU A 275 -23.63 -1.96 -14.88
CA LEU A 275 -22.57 -1.65 -15.85
C LEU A 275 -23.17 -1.11 -17.14
N SER A 276 -22.68 0.04 -17.60
CA SER A 276 -23.17 0.73 -18.81
C SER A 276 -22.05 1.29 -19.69
N VAL A 277 -20.80 0.97 -19.37
CA VAL A 277 -19.59 1.38 -20.11
C VAL A 277 -18.89 0.17 -20.71
N ASN A 278 -18.03 0.40 -21.71
CA ASN A 278 -17.22 -0.67 -22.29
C ASN A 278 -16.35 -1.32 -21.20
N LEU A 279 -16.24 -2.65 -21.26
CA LEU A 279 -15.39 -3.43 -20.37
C LEU A 279 -14.52 -4.36 -21.21
N ASP A 280 -13.20 -4.20 -21.07
CA ASP A 280 -12.21 -5.03 -21.75
C ASP A 280 -11.66 -6.10 -20.81
N LEU A 281 -11.98 -7.36 -21.10
CA LEU A 281 -11.47 -8.57 -20.45
C LEU A 281 -10.67 -9.45 -21.42
N SER A 282 -10.19 -8.89 -22.54
CA SER A 282 -9.41 -9.60 -23.56
C SER A 282 -8.11 -10.21 -23.01
N SER A 283 -7.54 -9.58 -21.99
CA SER A 283 -6.35 -10.08 -21.28
C SER A 283 -6.65 -11.15 -20.23
N CYS A 284 -7.90 -11.30 -19.80
CA CYS A 284 -8.30 -12.20 -18.72
C CYS A 284 -8.58 -13.61 -19.25
N THR A 285 -7.57 -14.34 -19.70
CA THR A 285 -7.73 -15.61 -20.45
C THR A 285 -8.29 -16.79 -19.63
N SER A 286 -8.40 -16.65 -18.31
CA SER A 286 -8.73 -17.73 -17.36
C SER A 286 -10.14 -17.67 -16.76
N LEU A 287 -10.99 -16.71 -17.16
CA LEU A 287 -12.32 -16.52 -16.57
C LEU A 287 -13.20 -17.78 -16.70
N THR A 288 -13.99 -18.09 -15.67
CA THR A 288 -15.01 -19.14 -15.76
C THR A 288 -16.25 -18.66 -16.52
N ALA A 289 -17.02 -19.59 -17.11
CA ALA A 289 -18.29 -19.24 -17.75
C ALA A 289 -19.26 -18.56 -16.77
N GLU A 290 -19.29 -19.02 -15.52
CA GLU A 290 -20.08 -18.42 -14.43
C GLU A 290 -19.68 -16.95 -14.19
N SER A 291 -18.38 -16.65 -14.13
CA SER A 291 -17.89 -15.28 -13.93
C SER A 291 -18.29 -14.35 -15.07
N ILE A 292 -18.21 -14.82 -16.31
CA ILE A 292 -18.64 -14.04 -17.46
C ILE A 292 -20.16 -13.80 -17.40
N MET A 293 -20.94 -14.82 -17.01
CA MET A 293 -22.38 -14.68 -16.84
C MET A 293 -22.75 -13.73 -15.69
N ASN A 294 -21.97 -13.63 -14.62
CA ASN A 294 -22.19 -12.62 -13.58
C ASN A 294 -22.13 -11.20 -14.17
N VAL A 295 -21.14 -10.94 -15.05
CA VAL A 295 -21.03 -9.64 -15.74
C VAL A 295 -22.23 -9.41 -16.66
N ILE A 296 -22.57 -10.38 -17.53
CA ILE A 296 -23.68 -10.26 -18.49
C ILE A 296 -25.03 -10.07 -17.78
N ASN A 297 -25.28 -10.80 -16.70
CA ASN A 297 -26.55 -10.77 -15.98
C ASN A 297 -26.76 -9.46 -15.23
N GLU A 298 -25.69 -8.85 -14.69
CA GLU A 298 -25.76 -7.60 -13.94
C GLU A 298 -25.59 -6.33 -14.79
N ALA A 299 -25.08 -6.48 -16.03
CA ALA A 299 -24.99 -5.39 -16.97
C ALA A 299 -26.37 -4.76 -17.26
N LYS A 300 -26.39 -3.43 -17.39
CA LYS A 300 -27.58 -2.64 -17.67
C LYS A 300 -28.19 -3.03 -19.01
N ASP A 301 -29.52 -3.02 -19.10
CA ASP A 301 -30.23 -3.13 -20.37
C ASP A 301 -30.10 -1.80 -21.15
N LEU A 302 -29.34 -1.83 -22.24
CA LEU A 302 -29.07 -0.68 -23.12
C LEU A 302 -29.92 -0.71 -24.39
N SER A 303 -30.82 -1.69 -24.56
CA SER A 303 -31.58 -1.91 -25.80
C SER A 303 -32.38 -0.68 -26.29
N SER A 304 -32.66 0.28 -25.40
CA SER A 304 -33.34 1.54 -25.71
C SER A 304 -32.50 2.80 -25.45
N GLU A 305 -31.27 2.66 -24.94
CA GLU A 305 -30.45 3.77 -24.42
C GLU A 305 -29.09 3.89 -25.12
N GLY A 306 -28.63 2.87 -25.84
CA GLY A 306 -27.34 2.88 -26.53
C GLY A 306 -26.77 1.48 -26.73
N SER A 307 -25.45 1.38 -26.73
CA SER A 307 -24.74 0.10 -26.81
C SER A 307 -23.41 0.20 -26.09
N ALA A 308 -22.96 -0.90 -25.50
CA ALA A 308 -21.63 -1.04 -24.94
C ALA A 308 -21.01 -2.37 -25.39
N THR A 309 -19.69 -2.46 -25.28
CA THR A 309 -18.92 -3.65 -25.67
C THR A 309 -18.34 -4.33 -24.45
N LEU A 310 -18.55 -5.64 -24.36
CA LEU A 310 -17.81 -6.54 -23.48
C LEU A 310 -16.80 -7.31 -24.35
N THR A 311 -15.53 -6.94 -24.27
CA THR A 311 -14.47 -7.62 -25.02
C THR A 311 -13.95 -8.80 -24.20
N LEU A 312 -13.89 -9.99 -24.79
CA LEU A 312 -13.47 -11.23 -24.14
C LEU A 312 -12.27 -11.85 -24.87
N ALA A 313 -11.42 -12.56 -24.14
CA ALA A 313 -10.44 -13.45 -24.77
C ALA A 313 -11.15 -14.54 -25.58
N SER A 314 -10.57 -14.99 -26.70
CA SER A 314 -11.16 -16.09 -27.49
C SER A 314 -11.39 -17.35 -26.66
N THR A 315 -10.47 -17.65 -25.74
CA THR A 315 -10.58 -18.77 -24.77
C THR A 315 -11.77 -18.65 -23.82
N ASN A 316 -12.33 -17.45 -23.65
CA ASN A 316 -13.51 -17.21 -22.82
C ASN A 316 -14.80 -17.25 -23.63
N VAL A 317 -14.79 -16.75 -24.86
CA VAL A 317 -15.94 -16.84 -25.77
C VAL A 317 -16.31 -18.31 -26.01
N GLU A 318 -15.32 -19.18 -26.21
CA GLU A 318 -15.52 -20.64 -26.38
C GLU A 318 -16.20 -21.33 -25.19
N LYS A 319 -16.26 -20.68 -24.02
CA LYS A 319 -16.92 -21.21 -22.81
C LYS A 319 -18.41 -20.88 -22.74
N LEU A 320 -18.91 -20.01 -23.62
CA LEU A 320 -20.30 -19.56 -23.62
C LEU A 320 -21.12 -20.28 -24.69
N THR A 321 -22.40 -20.52 -24.41
CA THR A 321 -23.37 -20.96 -25.42
C THR A 321 -23.92 -19.80 -26.24
N GLU A 322 -24.52 -20.11 -27.40
CA GLU A 322 -25.23 -19.10 -28.21
C GLU A 322 -26.33 -18.40 -27.41
N ASP A 323 -27.09 -19.13 -26.59
CA ASP A 323 -28.15 -18.56 -25.72
C ASP A 323 -27.57 -17.60 -24.68
N GLN A 324 -26.40 -17.92 -24.10
CA GLN A 324 -25.74 -17.05 -23.13
C GLN A 324 -25.24 -15.76 -23.76
N ILE A 325 -24.69 -15.82 -24.97
CA ILE A 325 -24.31 -14.64 -25.76
C ILE A 325 -25.56 -13.84 -26.14
N ALA A 326 -26.66 -14.52 -26.48
CA ALA A 326 -27.93 -13.88 -26.81
C ALA A 326 -28.48 -13.01 -25.66
N VAL A 327 -28.28 -13.40 -24.39
CA VAL A 327 -28.66 -12.58 -23.23
C VAL A 327 -27.99 -11.21 -23.27
N ALA A 328 -26.70 -11.15 -23.59
CA ALA A 328 -25.97 -9.88 -23.70
C ALA A 328 -26.49 -9.04 -24.88
N THR A 329 -26.63 -9.66 -26.06
CA THR A 329 -27.11 -8.94 -27.26
C THR A 329 -28.54 -8.42 -27.12
N ALA A 330 -29.42 -9.15 -26.42
CA ALA A 330 -30.78 -8.70 -26.11
C ALA A 330 -30.80 -7.43 -25.26
N LYS A 331 -29.78 -7.23 -24.41
CA LYS A 331 -29.56 -6.02 -23.61
C LYS A 331 -28.82 -4.91 -24.36
N GLY A 332 -28.59 -5.04 -25.68
CA GLY A 332 -27.84 -4.04 -26.45
C GLY A 332 -26.31 -4.10 -26.27
N TRP A 333 -25.77 -5.21 -25.74
CA TRP A 333 -24.32 -5.41 -25.60
C TRP A 333 -23.72 -6.14 -26.80
N THR A 334 -22.57 -5.66 -27.24
CA THR A 334 -21.73 -6.38 -28.21
C THR A 334 -20.72 -7.23 -27.44
N ILE A 335 -20.65 -8.53 -27.75
CA ILE A 335 -19.56 -9.40 -27.31
C ILE A 335 -18.49 -9.39 -28.41
N ALA A 336 -17.29 -8.91 -28.09
CA ALA A 336 -16.16 -8.79 -29.00
C ALA A 336 -15.00 -9.70 -28.60
#